data_AF-A0A7J8LYV6-F1
#
_entry.id   AF-A0A7J8LYV6-F1
#
_cell.length_a   1.000
_cell.length_b   1.000
_cell.length_c   1.000
_cell.angle_alpha   90.00
_cell.angle_beta   90.00
_cell.angle_gamma   90.00
#
_symmetry.space_group_name_H-M   'P 1'
#
loop_
_entity.id
_entity.type
_entity.pdbx_description
1 polymer ?
#
loop_
_entity_poly.entity_id
_entity_poly.type
_entity_poly.pdbx_seq_one_letter_code
_entity_poly.pdbx_strand_id
1 'polypeptide(L)'
;SIDSVGSEVLKAAQAVIDAVIRLCKEYYQVINWEFSGTELEKNENVMECEQACIMNHVMNITTVTVEKLFELGILAANDGGSLVTILNVSWKGLFNLLHLSKGKFPLKVKVADIVVTLISLVNGSLKCAAESWLSPKETISVIEARRIFVPIKFYLINAVKMSSLYPCQAYTVYRHLALCVLMISTFKLSVSNEKLMKNVSEVMAELLEKTSLDLLSSLLNSTDVKQEQKYELVNWLFFDDCWSDAVKENQVSKCRLTSLDEIFSVSCETLPKSSVLVLGQVATFSSFLRYPSDLEDDVKLMIARKLDWFLNSIIDEEVYSSILVSQIPLLYVSGKTVELTWEPMFSALLQALKTFMIVVSSTSAWEEFGSFLVKNFLHPHFLCSEIIMELWCFLVRHAELELVNGIIVELCALMKLVSSPESVFVPDSSLRKMAKSVCLLLSFCSTSVVECVYGSVIGDDRSQLSSVLYSALLLEGFPLNLLSKNMRSIAKEKIISDYFGFIDSFDDKLLTVSSSEFGLPVFALSASLRS
;
A
#
# COMPACT_ATOMS: atom_id res chain seq x y z
N SER A 1 27.92 45.21 12.46
CA SER A 1 29.30 44.68 12.31
C SER A 1 29.39 43.20 12.66
N ILE A 2 28.52 42.65 13.51
CA ILE A 2 28.51 41.22 13.88
C ILE A 2 28.02 40.34 12.70
N ASP A 3 27.01 40.77 11.95
CA ASP A 3 26.46 39.98 10.82
C ASP A 3 27.43 39.81 9.63
N SER A 4 28.29 40.80 9.37
CA SER A 4 29.29 40.70 8.30
C SER A 4 30.43 39.75 8.68
N VAL A 5 30.80 39.71 9.97
CA VAL A 5 31.83 38.78 10.48
C VAL A 5 31.27 37.35 10.50
N GLY A 6 30.01 37.17 10.92
CA GLY A 6 29.34 35.87 10.87
C GLY A 6 29.28 35.27 9.47
N SER A 7 28.95 36.08 8.46
CA SER A 7 28.92 35.64 7.04
C SER A 7 30.28 35.21 6.52
N GLU A 8 31.35 35.96 6.82
CA GLU A 8 32.71 35.62 6.40
C GLU A 8 33.25 34.36 7.10
N VAL A 9 32.94 34.19 8.39
CA VAL A 9 33.28 32.96 9.14
C VAL A 9 32.59 31.75 8.51
N LEU A 10 31.35 31.89 8.09
CA LEU A 10 30.57 30.80 7.49
C LEU A 10 31.10 30.40 6.11
N LYS A 11 31.51 31.37 5.29
CA LYS A 11 32.22 31.11 4.02
C LYS A 11 33.57 30.43 4.23
N ALA A 12 34.34 30.88 5.22
CA ALA A 12 35.62 30.27 5.55
C ALA A 12 35.44 28.82 6.02
N ALA A 13 34.46 28.56 6.90
CA ALA A 13 34.11 27.22 7.34
C ALA A 13 33.71 26.32 6.16
N GLN A 14 32.89 26.82 5.24
CA GLN A 14 32.52 26.08 4.03
C GLN A 14 33.75 25.72 3.18
N ALA A 15 34.64 26.69 2.93
CA ALA A 15 35.86 26.46 2.15
C ALA A 15 36.78 25.42 2.78
N VAL A 16 36.89 25.42 4.12
CA VAL A 16 37.65 24.40 4.86
C VAL A 16 37.02 23.02 4.69
N ILE A 17 35.70 22.90 4.84
CA ILE A 17 34.99 21.62 4.67
C ILE A 17 35.19 21.09 3.24
N ASP A 18 35.02 21.93 2.22
CA ASP A 18 35.22 21.55 0.82
C ASP A 18 36.67 21.12 0.55
N ALA A 19 37.66 21.80 1.13
CA ALA A 19 39.06 21.45 1.00
C ALA A 19 39.37 20.07 1.63
N VAL A 20 38.83 19.78 2.81
CA VAL A 20 39.01 18.49 3.49
C VAL A 20 38.34 17.35 2.70
N ILE A 21 37.13 17.57 2.17
CA ILE A 21 36.44 16.60 1.32
C ILE A 21 37.28 16.32 0.06
N ARG A 22 37.80 17.37 -0.59
CA ARG A 22 38.66 17.22 -1.78
C ARG A 22 39.94 16.45 -1.44
N LEU A 23 40.59 16.75 -0.33
CA LEU A 23 41.78 16.05 0.12
C LEU A 23 41.52 14.54 0.27
N CYS A 24 40.43 14.17 0.93
CA CYS A 24 40.06 12.76 1.08
C CYS A 24 39.80 12.08 -0.27
N LYS A 25 39.18 12.78 -1.22
CA LYS A 25 38.94 12.27 -2.59
C LYS A 25 40.24 12.01 -3.35
N GLU A 26 41.18 12.95 -3.31
CA GLU A 26 42.48 12.83 -3.97
C GLU A 26 43.28 11.67 -3.37
N TYR A 27 43.35 11.57 -2.04
CA TYR A 27 43.99 10.43 -1.39
C TYR A 27 43.36 9.09 -1.79
N TYR A 28 42.04 9.09 -2.00
CA TYR A 28 41.33 7.89 -2.44
C TYR A 28 41.65 7.47 -3.88
N GLN A 29 42.01 8.41 -4.75
CA GLN A 29 42.36 8.11 -6.15
C GLN A 29 43.82 7.67 -6.31
N VAL A 30 44.71 8.13 -5.43
CA VAL A 30 46.15 7.89 -5.53
C VAL A 30 46.55 6.49 -5.00
N ILE A 31 45.78 5.91 -4.08
CA ILE A 31 46.09 4.60 -3.50
C ILE A 31 45.58 3.46 -4.40
N ASN A 32 46.44 2.49 -4.70
CA ASN A 32 46.03 1.25 -5.34
C ASN A 32 45.38 0.31 -4.31
N TRP A 33 44.08 0.10 -4.43
CA TRP A 33 43.26 -0.61 -3.44
C TRP A 33 43.12 -2.13 -3.71
N GLU A 34 43.59 -2.64 -4.85
CA GLU A 34 43.43 -4.05 -5.28
C GLU A 34 44.31 -5.06 -4.52
N PHE A 35 45.28 -4.58 -3.72
CA PHE A 35 46.23 -5.44 -2.98
C PHE A 35 45.68 -6.09 -1.70
N SER A 36 44.41 -5.88 -1.35
CA SER A 36 43.87 -6.27 -0.03
C SER A 36 43.15 -7.64 0.01
N GLY A 37 43.23 -8.46 -1.05
CA GLY A 37 42.39 -9.66 -1.20
C GLY A 37 43.06 -11.04 -1.17
N THR A 38 44.19 -11.27 -1.87
CA THR A 38 44.54 -12.66 -2.26
C THR A 38 46.02 -12.98 -2.50
N GLU A 39 46.99 -12.27 -1.90
CA GLU A 39 48.40 -12.71 -1.94
C GLU A 39 49.08 -12.54 -0.58
N LEU A 40 48.54 -13.24 0.44
CA LEU A 40 49.15 -13.29 1.78
C LEU A 40 50.16 -14.44 1.94
N GLU A 41 50.51 -15.13 0.85
CA GLU A 41 51.50 -16.19 0.86
C GLU A 41 52.61 -15.89 -0.15
N LYS A 42 53.73 -15.39 0.40
CA LYS A 42 55.07 -15.28 -0.20
C LYS A 42 55.36 -13.95 -0.92
N ASN A 43 55.69 -12.93 -0.14
CA ASN A 43 57.02 -12.28 -0.21
C ASN A 43 57.18 -11.29 0.95
N GLU A 44 58.10 -11.57 1.87
CA GLU A 44 58.55 -10.57 2.85
C GLU A 44 59.27 -9.44 2.11
N ASN A 45 58.63 -8.28 1.94
CA ASN A 45 59.30 -7.06 1.50
C ASN A 45 58.78 -5.82 2.22
N VAL A 46 59.71 -5.01 2.74
CA VAL A 46 59.51 -3.77 3.50
C VAL A 46 58.55 -2.76 2.84
N MET A 47 58.40 -2.81 1.51
CA MET A 47 57.45 -1.96 0.77
C MET A 47 55.97 -2.26 1.06
N GLU A 48 55.61 -3.50 1.41
CA GLU A 48 54.22 -3.88 1.71
C GLU A 48 53.74 -3.29 3.05
N CYS A 49 54.67 -3.10 4.00
CA CYS A 49 54.39 -2.49 5.30
C CYS A 49 54.15 -0.96 5.19
N GLU A 50 54.91 -0.27 4.33
CA GLU A 50 54.77 1.16 4.11
C GLU A 50 53.46 1.48 3.36
N GLN A 51 53.12 0.69 2.34
CA GLN A 51 51.85 0.78 1.62
C GLN A 51 50.65 0.54 2.57
N ALA A 52 50.72 -0.49 3.43
CA ALA A 52 49.70 -0.76 4.44
C ALA A 52 49.57 0.37 5.48
N CYS A 53 50.68 0.99 5.88
CA CYS A 53 50.66 2.15 6.79
C CYS A 53 49.99 3.38 6.14
N ILE A 54 50.31 3.67 4.87
CA ILE A 54 49.67 4.77 4.11
C ILE A 54 48.17 4.51 3.95
N MET A 55 47.81 3.27 3.61
CA MET A 55 46.42 2.82 3.49
C MET A 55 45.64 3.03 4.80
N ASN A 56 46.21 2.60 5.93
CA ASN A 56 45.63 2.78 7.26
C ASN A 56 45.53 4.27 7.65
N HIS A 57 46.51 5.08 7.28
CA HIS A 57 46.48 6.53 7.54
C HIS A 57 45.35 7.22 6.78
N VAL A 58 45.20 6.94 5.49
CA VAL A 58 44.10 7.48 4.67
C VAL A 58 42.74 6.98 5.14
N MET A 59 42.63 5.72 5.55
CA MET A 59 41.42 5.20 6.20
C MET A 59 41.06 5.98 7.46
N ASN A 60 42.03 6.24 8.35
CA ASN A 60 41.78 6.97 9.59
C ASN A 60 41.36 8.42 9.32
N ILE A 61 42.05 9.13 8.41
CA ILE A 61 41.67 10.50 8.01
C ILE A 61 40.25 10.52 7.45
N THR A 62 39.92 9.58 6.55
CA THR A 62 38.60 9.52 5.93
C THR A 62 37.53 9.22 6.97
N THR A 63 37.77 8.29 7.89
CA THR A 63 36.84 7.93 8.97
C THR A 63 36.56 9.12 9.87
N VAL A 64 37.59 9.80 10.37
CA VAL A 64 37.45 11.00 11.21
C VAL A 64 36.73 12.12 10.45
N THR A 65 37.03 12.29 9.17
CA THR A 65 36.36 13.29 8.33
C THR A 65 34.87 13.00 8.20
N VAL A 66 34.49 11.74 7.94
CA VAL A 66 33.09 11.31 7.88
C VAL A 66 32.39 11.56 9.22
N GLU A 67 32.99 11.18 10.34
CA GLU A 67 32.44 11.43 11.69
C GLU A 67 32.23 12.93 11.95
N LYS A 68 33.20 13.77 11.61
CA LYS A 68 33.10 15.22 11.80
C LYS A 68 32.10 15.89 10.86
N LEU A 69 31.97 15.43 9.62
CA LEU A 69 30.92 15.89 8.72
C LEU A 69 29.54 15.51 9.24
N PHE A 70 29.39 14.32 9.81
CA PHE A 70 28.14 13.90 10.45
C PHE A 70 27.82 14.79 11.67
N GLU A 71 28.76 14.97 12.61
CA GLU A 71 28.58 15.86 13.77
C GLU A 71 28.22 17.30 13.36
N LEU A 72 28.93 17.87 12.39
CA LEU A 72 28.66 19.21 11.85
C LEU A 72 27.26 19.29 11.22
N GLY A 73 26.85 18.24 10.49
CA GLY A 73 25.52 18.14 9.91
C GLY A 73 24.41 18.16 10.98
N ILE A 74 24.61 17.47 12.10
CA ILE A 74 23.66 17.47 13.23
C ILE A 74 23.63 18.82 13.93
N LEU A 75 24.78 19.43 14.19
CA LEU A 75 24.84 20.76 14.79
C LEU A 75 24.14 21.82 13.94
N ALA A 76 24.34 21.78 12.61
CA ALA A 76 23.66 22.68 11.68
C ALA A 76 22.14 22.42 11.59
N ALA A 77 21.67 21.20 11.88
CA ALA A 77 20.26 20.83 11.92
C ALA A 77 19.55 21.34 13.18
N ASN A 78 20.22 21.27 14.35
CA ASN A 78 19.65 21.63 15.65
C ASN A 78 19.29 23.11 15.77
N ASP A 79 19.95 23.99 15.01
CA ASP A 79 19.69 25.44 15.02
C ASP A 79 18.54 25.84 14.07
N GLY A 80 17.55 24.96 13.93
CA GLY A 80 16.39 25.15 13.05
C GLY A 80 16.72 25.26 11.56
N GLY A 81 17.89 24.76 11.15
CA GLY A 81 18.39 24.89 9.78
C GLY A 81 18.86 26.29 9.39
N SER A 82 19.16 27.18 10.36
CA SER A 82 19.73 28.51 10.10
C SER A 82 21.03 28.46 9.28
N LEU A 83 21.78 27.35 9.39
CA LEU A 83 23.05 27.07 8.72
C LEU A 83 22.90 26.14 7.50
N VAL A 84 21.92 26.41 6.61
CA VAL A 84 21.58 25.56 5.44
C VAL A 84 22.80 25.20 4.59
N THR A 85 23.72 26.13 4.37
CA THR A 85 24.93 25.92 3.57
C THR A 85 25.88 24.91 4.20
N ILE A 86 26.14 25.02 5.51
CA ILE A 86 26.95 24.06 6.26
C ILE A 86 26.26 22.70 6.32
N LEU A 87 24.95 22.68 6.57
CA LEU A 87 24.15 21.47 6.57
C LEU A 87 24.30 20.73 5.22
N ASN A 88 24.06 21.42 4.11
CA ASN A 88 24.11 20.82 2.77
C ASN A 88 25.51 20.32 2.40
N VAL A 89 26.55 21.13 2.63
CA VAL A 89 27.94 20.74 2.34
C VAL A 89 28.38 19.57 3.21
N SER A 90 27.99 19.54 4.49
CA SER A 90 28.34 18.45 5.41
C SER A 90 27.72 17.12 4.99
N TRP A 91 26.41 17.08 4.74
CA TRP A 91 25.71 15.85 4.30
C TRP A 91 26.14 15.39 2.90
N LYS A 92 26.36 16.32 1.96
CA LYS A 92 26.87 16.01 0.63
C LYS A 92 28.30 15.46 0.69
N GLY A 93 29.15 16.05 1.54
CA GLY A 93 30.50 15.56 1.81
C GLY A 93 30.49 14.15 2.38
N LEU A 94 29.69 13.95 3.43
CA LEU A 94 29.50 12.66 4.11
C LEU A 94 29.12 11.56 3.11
N PHE A 95 28.07 11.80 2.32
CA PHE A 95 27.59 10.84 1.33
C PHE A 95 28.64 10.54 0.26
N ASN A 96 29.35 11.56 -0.25
CA ASN A 96 30.37 11.36 -1.28
C ASN A 96 31.53 10.49 -0.76
N LEU A 97 32.01 10.73 0.45
CA LEU A 97 33.11 9.97 1.03
C LEU A 97 32.69 8.53 1.33
N LEU A 98 31.49 8.34 1.88
CA LEU A 98 30.90 7.03 2.08
C LEU A 98 30.73 6.28 0.76
N HIS A 99 30.19 6.92 -0.27
CA HIS A 99 30.04 6.30 -1.59
C HIS A 99 31.39 5.83 -2.17
N LEU A 100 32.43 6.66 -2.08
CA LEU A 100 33.77 6.29 -2.53
C LEU A 100 34.30 5.06 -1.80
N SER A 101 34.05 5.00 -0.49
CA SER A 101 34.50 3.92 0.40
C SER A 101 33.74 2.60 0.28
N LYS A 102 32.57 2.58 -0.38
CA LYS A 102 31.72 1.39 -0.49
C LYS A 102 32.51 0.21 -1.10
N GLY A 103 32.47 -0.94 -0.43
CA GLY A 103 33.10 -2.17 -0.89
C GLY A 103 34.62 -2.24 -0.77
N LYS A 104 35.30 -1.14 -0.37
CA LYS A 104 36.77 -1.12 -0.27
C LYS A 104 37.29 -1.15 1.17
N PHE A 105 36.46 -0.77 2.15
CA PHE A 105 36.82 -0.79 3.58
C PHE A 105 35.69 -1.27 4.48
N PRO A 106 36.01 -2.02 5.55
CA PRO A 106 35.18 -2.01 6.75
C PRO A 106 35.38 -0.66 7.45
N LEU A 107 34.73 0.39 6.96
CA LEU A 107 34.67 1.64 7.70
C LEU A 107 34.05 1.35 9.07
N LYS A 108 34.70 1.82 10.14
CA LYS A 108 34.16 1.81 11.51
C LYS A 108 32.96 2.77 11.69
N VAL A 109 32.50 3.37 10.60
CA VAL A 109 31.39 4.31 10.57
C VAL A 109 30.10 3.51 10.75
N LYS A 110 29.38 3.80 11.83
CA LYS A 110 28.10 3.18 12.13
C LYS A 110 27.01 3.82 11.27
N VAL A 111 26.82 3.34 10.04
CA VAL A 111 25.80 3.90 9.12
C VAL A 111 24.40 3.76 9.72
N ALA A 112 24.15 2.70 10.48
CA ALA A 112 22.93 2.52 11.26
C ALA A 112 22.65 3.71 12.19
N ASP A 113 23.65 4.21 12.92
CA ASP A 113 23.50 5.37 13.81
C ASP A 113 23.20 6.66 13.03
N ILE A 114 23.84 6.84 11.87
CA ILE A 114 23.59 7.97 10.96
C ILE A 114 22.13 7.95 10.50
N VAL A 115 21.65 6.80 10.05
CA VAL A 115 20.27 6.60 9.60
C VAL A 115 19.28 6.87 10.74
N VAL A 116 19.47 6.27 11.92
CA VAL A 116 18.62 6.51 13.09
C VAL A 116 18.58 7.99 13.47
N THR A 117 19.72 8.67 13.40
CA THR A 117 19.79 10.10 13.72
C THR A 117 19.00 10.94 12.72
N LEU A 118 19.11 10.66 11.41
CA LEU A 118 18.29 11.31 10.39
C LEU A 118 16.80 11.09 10.63
N ILE A 119 16.40 9.85 10.97
CA ILE A 119 15.01 9.54 11.32
C ILE A 119 14.55 10.27 12.57
N SER A 120 15.42 10.40 13.58
CA SER A 120 15.10 11.15 14.80
C SER A 120 14.87 12.64 14.52
N LEU A 121 15.64 13.23 13.59
CA LEU A 121 15.45 14.62 13.15
C LEU A 121 14.11 14.79 12.42
N VAL A 122 13.72 13.83 11.58
CA VAL A 122 12.41 13.79 10.91
C VAL A 122 11.28 13.74 11.94
N ASN A 123 11.31 12.74 12.82
CA ASN A 123 10.25 12.51 13.81
C ASN A 123 10.16 13.67 14.82
N GLY A 124 11.30 14.19 15.29
CA GLY A 124 11.35 15.34 16.18
C GLY A 124 10.76 16.60 15.53
N SER A 125 11.10 16.87 14.26
CA SER A 125 10.56 18.02 13.53
C SER A 125 9.05 17.89 13.28
N LEU A 126 8.58 16.69 12.94
CA LEU A 126 7.16 16.40 12.75
C LEU A 126 6.38 16.56 14.07
N LYS A 127 6.94 16.07 15.17
CA LYS A 127 6.36 16.24 16.51
C LYS A 127 6.25 17.70 16.89
N CYS A 128 7.30 18.49 16.72
CA CYS A 128 7.26 19.94 16.99
C CYS A 128 6.21 20.66 16.13
N ALA A 129 6.06 20.26 14.86
CA ALA A 129 5.04 20.81 13.97
C ALA A 129 3.63 20.44 14.45
N ALA A 130 3.41 19.16 14.79
CA ALA A 130 2.15 18.67 15.33
C ALA A 130 1.74 19.42 16.61
N GLU A 131 2.66 19.56 17.57
CA GLU A 131 2.44 20.30 18.83
C GLU A 131 2.07 21.77 18.56
N SER A 132 2.72 22.39 17.57
CA SER A 132 2.41 23.78 17.17
C SER A 132 1.02 23.93 16.55
N TRP A 133 0.42 22.82 16.08
CA TRP A 133 -0.83 22.79 15.33
C TRP A 133 -1.95 21.98 15.98
N LEU A 134 -1.83 21.62 17.27
CA LEU A 134 -2.84 20.83 18.02
C LEU A 134 -4.24 21.48 18.06
N SER A 135 -4.35 22.78 17.77
CA SER A 135 -5.63 23.51 17.69
C SER A 135 -5.45 24.79 16.86
N PRO A 136 -5.37 24.68 15.53
CA PRO A 136 -5.13 25.83 14.68
C PRO A 136 -6.34 26.78 14.77
N LYS A 137 -6.09 28.06 15.08
CA LYS A 137 -7.15 29.08 15.10
C LYS A 137 -7.54 29.54 13.69
N GLU A 138 -6.61 29.42 12.76
CA GLU A 138 -6.73 29.85 11.37
C GLU A 138 -6.11 28.79 10.45
N THR A 139 -6.48 28.82 9.17
CA THR A 139 -5.91 27.92 8.17
C THR A 139 -4.41 28.15 8.03
N ILE A 140 -3.63 27.07 8.08
CA ILE A 140 -2.17 27.15 7.93
C ILE A 140 -1.83 27.45 6.48
N SER A 141 -0.96 28.43 6.26
CA SER A 141 -0.56 28.82 4.91
C SER A 141 0.35 27.77 4.26
N VAL A 142 0.29 27.65 2.92
CA VAL A 142 1.19 26.77 2.16
C VAL A 142 2.67 27.13 2.39
N ILE A 143 2.97 28.43 2.54
CA ILE A 143 4.34 28.92 2.76
C ILE A 143 4.87 28.43 4.13
N GLU A 144 4.04 28.52 5.16
CA GLU A 144 4.39 28.05 6.51
C GLU A 144 4.57 26.53 6.54
N ALA A 145 3.63 25.78 5.96
CA ALA A 145 3.74 24.33 5.87
C ALA A 145 5.02 23.90 5.11
N ARG A 146 5.34 24.56 3.98
CA ARG A 146 6.57 24.29 3.24
C ARG A 146 7.83 24.62 4.02
N ARG A 147 7.84 25.73 4.77
CA ARG A 147 8.98 26.11 5.62
C ARG A 147 9.32 25.00 6.63
N ILE A 148 8.32 24.32 7.15
CA ILE A 148 8.49 23.21 8.10
C ILE A 148 8.87 21.91 7.40
N PHE A 149 8.21 21.56 6.28
CA PHE A 149 8.41 20.27 5.63
C PHE A 149 9.62 20.18 4.68
N VAL A 150 10.17 21.30 4.20
CA VAL A 150 11.37 21.28 3.35
C VAL A 150 12.60 20.71 4.08
N PRO A 151 12.93 21.14 5.33
CA PRO A 151 13.97 20.49 6.12
C PRO A 151 13.71 19.00 6.38
N ILE A 152 12.44 18.64 6.67
CA ILE A 152 12.06 17.24 6.90
C ILE A 152 12.31 16.38 5.65
N LYS A 153 11.91 16.88 4.47
CA LYS A 153 12.20 16.25 3.18
C LYS A 153 13.70 16.08 2.98
N PHE A 154 14.51 17.08 3.33
CA PHE A 154 15.97 16.99 3.24
C PHE A 154 16.53 15.85 4.10
N TYR A 155 16.10 15.70 5.34
CA TYR A 155 16.54 14.60 6.20
C TYR A 155 16.10 13.24 5.66
N LEU A 156 14.84 13.12 5.20
CA LEU A 156 14.34 11.89 4.56
C LEU A 156 15.14 11.51 3.32
N ILE A 157 15.43 12.46 2.42
CA ILE A 157 16.23 12.18 1.21
C ILE A 157 17.61 11.64 1.58
N ASN A 158 18.25 12.21 2.61
CA ASN A 158 19.54 11.71 3.07
C ASN A 158 19.42 10.31 3.70
N ALA A 159 18.34 10.03 4.43
CA ALA A 159 18.08 8.70 4.99
C ALA A 159 17.87 7.65 3.88
N VAL A 160 17.10 7.98 2.84
CA VAL A 160 16.92 7.15 1.64
C VAL A 160 18.27 6.87 0.99
N LYS A 161 19.06 7.91 0.71
CA LYS A 161 20.38 7.78 0.09
C LYS A 161 21.32 6.87 0.89
N MET A 162 21.37 7.03 2.22
CA MET A 162 22.21 6.18 3.07
C MET A 162 21.70 4.74 3.08
N SER A 163 20.39 4.55 3.14
CA SER A 163 19.77 3.21 3.14
C SER A 163 19.98 2.48 1.81
N SER A 164 19.86 3.16 0.68
CA SER A 164 20.20 2.61 -0.64
C SER A 164 21.69 2.31 -0.79
N LEU A 165 22.56 3.10 -0.16
CA LEU A 165 24.01 2.91 -0.27
C LEU A 165 24.51 1.74 0.59
N TYR A 166 23.99 1.59 1.82
CA TYR A 166 24.33 0.52 2.77
C TYR A 166 23.08 -0.20 3.30
N PRO A 167 22.38 -0.94 2.43
CA PRO A 167 21.08 -1.52 2.77
C PRO A 167 21.17 -2.56 3.88
N CYS A 168 22.23 -3.36 3.96
CA CYS A 168 22.44 -4.31 5.07
C CYS A 168 22.59 -3.61 6.43
N GLN A 169 23.26 -2.46 6.48
CA GLN A 169 23.41 -1.70 7.73
C GLN A 169 22.10 -0.97 8.08
N ALA A 170 21.43 -0.38 7.09
CA ALA A 170 20.15 0.27 7.30
C ALA A 170 19.05 -0.72 7.73
N TYR A 171 19.11 -1.96 7.24
CA TYR A 171 18.21 -3.02 7.71
C TYR A 171 18.35 -3.29 9.22
N THR A 172 19.53 -3.14 9.83
CA THR A 172 19.66 -3.34 11.29
C THR A 172 18.79 -2.40 12.13
N VAL A 173 18.33 -1.29 11.54
CA VAL A 173 17.46 -0.28 12.15
C VAL A 173 16.12 -0.17 11.43
N TYR A 174 15.69 -1.23 10.73
CA TYR A 174 14.49 -1.23 9.89
C TYR A 174 13.21 -0.81 10.63
N ARG A 175 13.09 -1.15 11.92
CA ARG A 175 11.92 -0.79 12.74
C ARG A 175 11.77 0.71 12.88
N HIS A 176 12.88 1.44 13.02
CA HIS A 176 12.86 2.91 13.07
C HIS A 176 12.45 3.52 11.73
N LEU A 177 12.93 2.95 10.61
CA LEU A 177 12.54 3.37 9.27
C LEU A 177 11.03 3.18 9.05
N ALA A 178 10.55 1.98 9.33
CA ALA A 178 9.14 1.61 9.19
C ALA A 178 8.23 2.45 10.10
N LEU A 179 8.60 2.64 11.38
CA LEU A 179 7.86 3.50 12.29
C LEU A 179 7.76 4.94 11.78
N CYS A 180 8.86 5.50 11.26
CA CYS A 180 8.88 6.85 10.69
C CYS A 180 7.88 7.00 9.54
N VAL A 181 7.84 6.02 8.63
CA VAL A 181 6.89 6.03 7.50
C VAL A 181 5.46 5.93 8.00
N LEU A 182 5.18 5.04 8.96
CA LEU A 182 3.85 4.91 9.56
C LEU A 182 3.41 6.21 10.27
N MET A 183 4.31 6.88 10.99
CA MET A 183 4.04 8.17 11.62
C MET A 183 3.72 9.25 10.58
N ILE A 184 4.50 9.34 9.49
CA ILE A 184 4.24 10.28 8.38
C ILE A 184 2.88 10.00 7.74
N SER A 185 2.58 8.74 7.41
CA SER A 185 1.32 8.33 6.79
C SER A 185 0.12 8.61 7.71
N THR A 186 0.22 8.27 9.00
CA THR A 186 -0.85 8.53 9.98
C THR A 186 -1.06 10.03 10.15
N PHE A 187 0.03 10.79 10.35
CA PHE A 187 -0.04 12.24 10.51
C PHE A 187 -0.68 12.92 9.29
N LYS A 188 -0.30 12.50 8.07
CA LYS A 188 -0.91 12.99 6.82
C LYS A 188 -2.43 12.81 6.83
N LEU A 189 -2.92 11.60 7.17
CA LEU A 189 -4.35 11.31 7.20
C LEU A 189 -5.08 12.12 8.28
N SER A 190 -4.49 12.23 9.48
CA SER A 190 -5.06 13.04 10.56
C SER A 190 -5.22 14.49 10.14
N VAL A 191 -4.23 15.09 9.47
CA VAL A 191 -4.35 16.47 8.97
C VAL A 191 -5.25 16.60 7.73
N SER A 192 -5.43 15.54 6.93
CA SER A 192 -6.40 15.55 5.82
C SER A 192 -7.84 15.71 6.32
N ASN A 193 -8.14 15.12 7.48
CA ASN A 193 -9.46 15.16 8.09
C ASN A 193 -9.79 16.51 8.75
N GLU A 194 -8.78 17.32 9.05
CA GLU A 194 -8.95 18.64 9.67
C GLU A 194 -9.07 19.73 8.60
N LYS A 195 -10.19 20.46 8.59
CA LYS A 195 -10.52 21.41 7.53
C LYS A 195 -9.53 22.58 7.46
N LEU A 196 -9.01 23.03 8.60
CA LEU A 196 -8.03 24.11 8.68
C LEU A 196 -6.61 23.69 8.25
N MET A 197 -6.39 22.38 8.06
CA MET A 197 -5.07 21.78 7.82
C MET A 197 -4.92 21.21 6.41
N LYS A 198 -5.86 21.48 5.49
CA LYS A 198 -5.80 20.99 4.11
C LYS A 198 -4.48 21.31 3.42
N ASN A 199 -4.02 22.57 3.49
CA ASN A 199 -2.75 22.99 2.90
C ASN A 199 -1.54 22.21 3.45
N VAL A 200 -1.57 21.84 4.74
CA VAL A 200 -0.53 21.02 5.38
C VAL A 200 -0.52 19.63 4.73
N SER A 201 -1.70 19.03 4.58
CA SER A 201 -1.86 17.73 3.94
C SER A 201 -1.39 17.70 2.48
N GLU A 202 -1.69 18.75 1.70
CA GLU A 202 -1.23 18.88 0.31
C GLU A 202 0.29 18.97 0.23
N VAL A 203 0.91 19.80 1.08
CA VAL A 203 2.37 19.94 1.11
C VAL A 203 3.04 18.64 1.58
N MET A 204 2.44 17.90 2.52
CA MET A 204 2.94 16.58 2.93
C MET A 204 2.88 15.57 1.78
N ALA A 205 1.78 15.52 1.03
CA ALA A 205 1.66 14.65 -0.15
C ALA A 205 2.73 14.98 -1.19
N GLU A 206 2.95 16.27 -1.47
CA GLU A 206 3.95 16.73 -2.42
C GLU A 206 5.40 16.43 -1.99
N LEU A 207 5.73 16.69 -0.72
CA LEU A 207 7.11 16.71 -0.26
C LEU A 207 7.57 15.38 0.35
N LEU A 208 6.68 14.69 1.08
CA LEU A 208 7.07 13.60 1.97
C LEU A 208 6.62 12.23 1.47
N GLU A 209 5.40 12.08 0.93
CA GLU A 209 4.80 10.76 0.64
C GLU A 209 5.69 9.83 -0.18
N LYS A 210 6.16 10.31 -1.35
CA LYS A 210 7.03 9.49 -2.21
C LYS A 210 8.37 9.19 -1.54
N THR A 211 9.00 10.20 -0.96
CA THR A 211 10.30 10.06 -0.28
C THR A 211 10.23 9.11 0.92
N SER A 212 9.12 9.12 1.68
CA SER A 212 8.90 8.19 2.79
C SER A 212 8.72 6.75 2.29
N LEU A 213 8.04 6.55 1.15
CA LEU A 213 7.92 5.22 0.57
C LEU A 213 9.27 4.72 0.03
N ASP A 214 10.04 5.59 -0.62
CA ASP A 214 11.38 5.29 -1.13
C ASP A 214 12.34 4.83 -0.02
N LEU A 215 12.09 5.24 1.23
CA LEU A 215 12.84 4.77 2.40
C LEU A 215 12.67 3.27 2.62
N LEU A 216 11.44 2.76 2.53
CA LEU A 216 11.17 1.33 2.62
C LEU A 216 11.63 0.60 1.35
N SER A 217 11.35 1.18 0.18
CA SER A 217 11.77 0.62 -1.10
C SER A 217 13.29 0.49 -1.22
N SER A 218 14.07 1.35 -0.55
CA SER A 218 15.53 1.25 -0.51
C SER A 218 16.04 -0.07 0.09
N LEU A 219 15.27 -0.67 1.01
CA LEU A 219 15.57 -1.99 1.58
C LEU A 219 14.88 -3.11 0.80
N LEU A 220 13.60 -2.92 0.44
CA LEU A 220 12.80 -3.94 -0.22
C LEU A 220 13.31 -4.28 -1.63
N ASN A 221 13.80 -3.31 -2.38
CA ASN A 221 14.34 -3.53 -3.73
C ASN A 221 15.86 -3.75 -3.72
N SER A 222 16.47 -3.93 -2.55
CA SER A 222 17.89 -4.19 -2.48
C SER A 222 18.18 -5.67 -2.72
N THR A 223 19.09 -5.94 -3.64
CA THR A 223 19.68 -7.27 -3.85
C THR A 223 20.58 -7.71 -2.70
N ASP A 224 21.08 -6.76 -1.90
CA ASP A 224 22.01 -7.02 -0.80
C ASP A 224 21.26 -7.48 0.48
N VAL A 225 19.97 -7.14 0.60
CA VAL A 225 19.10 -7.54 1.71
C VAL A 225 18.51 -8.90 1.41
N LYS A 226 18.66 -9.84 2.35
CA LYS A 226 18.17 -11.21 2.16
C LYS A 226 16.65 -11.24 2.10
N GLN A 227 16.09 -12.24 1.42
CA GLN A 227 14.65 -12.38 1.31
C GLN A 227 13.96 -12.49 2.68
N GLU A 228 14.53 -13.26 3.61
CA GLU A 228 13.96 -13.42 4.96
C GLU A 228 13.88 -12.09 5.70
N GLN A 229 14.86 -11.21 5.48
CA GLN A 229 14.91 -9.87 6.06
C GLN A 229 13.84 -8.96 5.46
N LYS A 230 13.63 -9.03 4.14
CA LYS A 230 12.51 -8.35 3.48
C LYS A 230 11.17 -8.83 4.07
N TYR A 231 10.99 -10.14 4.27
CA TYR A 231 9.78 -10.71 4.90
C TYR A 231 9.57 -10.20 6.31
N GLU A 232 10.62 -10.13 7.12
CA GLU A 232 10.53 -9.58 8.47
C GLU A 232 10.09 -8.11 8.47
N LEU A 233 10.62 -7.29 7.55
CA LEU A 233 10.21 -5.89 7.38
C LEU A 233 8.71 -5.79 7.06
N VAL A 234 8.23 -6.51 6.05
CA VAL A 234 6.83 -6.47 5.59
C VAL A 234 5.90 -6.98 6.69
N ASN A 235 6.25 -8.07 7.36
CA ASN A 235 5.46 -8.62 8.46
C ASN A 235 5.42 -7.67 9.67
N TRP A 236 6.50 -6.94 9.94
CA TRP A 236 6.52 -5.95 11.01
C TRP A 236 5.68 -4.71 10.68
N LEU A 237 5.64 -4.29 9.41
CA LEU A 237 4.75 -3.22 8.95
C LEU A 237 3.28 -3.64 9.04
N PHE A 238 2.99 -4.90 8.71
CA PHE A 238 1.64 -5.45 8.51
C PHE A 238 1.44 -6.74 9.32
N PHE A 239 1.47 -6.61 10.65
CA PHE A 239 1.30 -7.74 11.57
C PHE A 239 -0.18 -8.07 11.79
N ASP A 240 -0.47 -9.36 11.98
CA ASP A 240 -1.84 -9.88 12.08
C ASP A 240 -2.44 -9.74 13.50
N ASP A 241 -1.61 -9.46 14.51
CA ASP A 241 -1.93 -9.59 15.94
C ASP A 241 -2.73 -8.43 16.57
N CYS A 242 -3.17 -7.41 15.82
CA CYS A 242 -3.92 -6.29 16.41
C CYS A 242 -5.28 -6.68 17.05
N TRP A 243 -5.78 -7.91 16.83
CA TRP A 243 -7.20 -8.22 17.05
C TRP A 243 -7.48 -9.41 17.97
N SER A 244 -6.47 -10.15 18.44
CA SER A 244 -6.72 -11.37 19.23
C SER A 244 -6.90 -11.14 20.73
N ASP A 245 -6.30 -10.08 21.31
CA ASP A 245 -6.26 -9.89 22.77
C ASP A 245 -6.97 -8.63 23.32
N ALA A 246 -7.44 -7.72 22.47
CA ALA A 246 -8.10 -6.47 22.92
C ALA A 246 -9.61 -6.62 23.21
N VAL A 247 -10.16 -7.84 23.11
CA VAL A 247 -11.54 -8.14 23.56
C VAL A 247 -11.53 -8.38 25.07
N LYS A 248 -11.25 -7.33 25.85
CA LYS A 248 -11.58 -7.15 27.28
C LYS A 248 -10.88 -5.90 27.82
N GLU A 249 -11.44 -4.72 27.55
CA GLU A 249 -11.84 -3.80 28.61
C GLU A 249 -12.53 -2.57 28.02
N ASN A 250 -13.68 -2.24 28.62
CA ASN A 250 -14.56 -1.13 28.33
C ASN A 250 -13.84 0.18 27.91
N GLN A 251 -13.97 0.56 26.65
CA GLN A 251 -14.03 1.97 26.26
C GLN A 251 -15.28 2.23 25.42
N VAL A 252 -16.39 2.39 26.13
CA VAL A 252 -17.57 3.06 25.59
C VAL A 252 -17.21 4.52 25.33
N SER A 253 -17.48 4.99 24.11
CA SER A 253 -17.71 6.39 23.71
C SER A 253 -16.49 7.31 23.46
N LYS A 254 -15.99 7.27 22.23
CA LYS A 254 -16.00 8.36 21.24
C LYS A 254 -15.06 7.94 20.13
N CYS A 255 -15.49 8.09 18.88
CA CYS A 255 -14.62 8.21 17.71
C CYS A 255 -13.57 9.30 18.01
N ARG A 256 -12.46 8.94 18.67
CA ARG A 256 -11.38 9.86 18.96
C ARG A 256 -10.53 9.83 17.72
N LEU A 257 -10.53 10.93 16.97
CA LEU A 257 -9.34 11.23 16.16
C LEU A 257 -8.15 11.05 17.10
N THR A 258 -7.26 10.12 16.76
CA THR A 258 -5.97 9.97 17.44
C THR A 258 -5.38 11.34 17.66
N SER A 259 -5.08 11.71 18.91
CA SER A 259 -4.49 13.02 19.15
C SER A 259 -3.13 13.09 18.44
N LEU A 260 -2.78 14.25 17.89
CA LEU A 260 -1.53 14.38 17.13
C LEU A 260 -0.29 14.02 17.99
N ASP A 261 -0.39 14.23 19.30
CA ASP A 261 0.64 13.88 20.28
C ASP A 261 0.80 12.37 20.47
N GLU A 262 -0.30 11.61 20.42
CA GLU A 262 -0.27 10.14 20.54
C GLU A 262 0.51 9.50 19.39
N ILE A 263 0.40 10.03 18.16
CA ILE A 263 1.11 9.54 16.96
C ILE A 263 2.62 9.49 17.20
N PHE A 264 3.19 10.56 17.75
CA PHE A 264 4.64 10.69 17.97
C PHE A 264 5.12 10.15 19.32
N SER A 265 4.22 9.58 20.12
CA SER A 265 4.55 8.89 21.38
C SER A 265 4.83 7.39 21.18
N VAL A 266 4.48 6.82 20.02
CA VAL A 266 4.67 5.41 19.70
C VAL A 266 6.15 5.09 19.52
N SER A 267 6.59 3.98 20.09
CA SER A 267 7.95 3.44 19.94
C SER A 267 7.91 2.11 19.17
N CYS A 268 9.08 1.58 18.81
CA CYS A 268 9.16 0.29 18.10
C CYS A 268 8.60 -0.88 18.93
N GLU A 269 8.65 -0.78 20.26
CA GLU A 269 8.16 -1.79 21.21
C GLU A 269 6.66 -1.67 21.47
N THR A 270 6.09 -0.47 21.36
CA THR A 270 4.67 -0.23 21.64
C THR A 270 3.79 -0.34 20.39
N LEU A 271 4.37 -0.24 19.19
CA LEU A 271 3.63 -0.35 17.92
C LEU A 271 2.75 -1.61 17.84
N PRO A 272 3.24 -2.83 18.13
CA PRO A 272 2.41 -4.04 18.00
C PRO A 272 1.18 -4.06 18.91
N LYS A 273 1.13 -3.18 19.91
CA LYS A 273 0.08 -3.11 20.94
C LYS A 273 -0.81 -1.87 20.79
N SER A 274 -0.54 -1.03 19.80
CA SER A 274 -1.16 0.29 19.66
C SER A 274 -1.99 0.36 18.39
N SER A 275 -3.29 0.69 18.52
CA SER A 275 -4.17 0.96 17.38
C SER A 275 -3.89 2.30 16.70
N VAL A 276 -3.08 3.16 17.33
CA VAL A 276 -2.84 4.56 16.93
C VAL A 276 -2.38 4.70 15.47
N LEU A 277 -1.56 3.79 14.97
CA LEU A 277 -0.97 3.88 13.62
C LEU A 277 -1.64 2.97 12.58
N VAL A 278 -2.77 2.32 12.89
CA VAL A 278 -3.42 1.37 11.97
C VAL A 278 -3.85 2.04 10.66
N LEU A 279 -4.39 3.27 10.72
CA LEU A 279 -4.68 4.07 9.53
C LEU A 279 -3.43 4.35 8.70
N GLY A 280 -2.29 4.60 9.36
CA GLY A 280 -0.99 4.73 8.71
C GLY A 280 -0.57 3.46 8.00
N GLN A 281 -0.76 2.30 8.62
CA GLN A 281 -0.45 1.00 8.01
C GLN A 281 -1.29 0.76 6.75
N VAL A 282 -2.60 0.99 6.82
CA VAL A 282 -3.52 0.87 5.69
C VAL A 282 -3.14 1.85 4.56
N ALA A 283 -2.79 3.10 4.90
CA ALA A 283 -2.33 4.08 3.93
C ALA A 283 -0.99 3.70 3.28
N THR A 284 -0.01 3.24 4.06
CA THR A 284 1.28 2.78 3.54
C THR A 284 1.11 1.57 2.64
N PHE A 285 0.25 0.61 3.01
CA PHE A 285 -0.09 -0.53 2.15
C PHE A 285 -0.74 -0.06 0.84
N SER A 286 -1.72 0.85 0.91
CA SER A 286 -2.34 1.48 -0.26
C SER A 286 -1.32 2.19 -1.16
N SER A 287 -0.31 2.85 -0.59
CA SER A 287 0.79 3.47 -1.34
C SER A 287 1.65 2.43 -2.08
N PHE A 288 1.94 1.27 -1.49
CA PHE A 288 2.62 0.18 -2.20
C PHE A 288 1.80 -0.36 -3.38
N LEU A 289 0.48 -0.50 -3.20
CA LEU A 289 -0.42 -0.92 -4.26
C LEU A 289 -0.52 0.13 -5.39
N ARG A 290 -0.36 1.42 -5.07
CA ARG A 290 -0.41 2.53 -6.03
C ARG A 290 0.87 2.67 -6.86
N TYR A 291 2.03 2.38 -6.27
CA TYR A 291 3.33 2.47 -6.93
C TYR A 291 4.02 1.11 -7.11
N PRO A 292 3.36 0.10 -7.70
CA PRO A 292 3.91 -1.25 -7.78
C PRO A 292 4.98 -1.40 -8.85
N SER A 293 5.06 -0.46 -9.80
CA SER A 293 6.16 -0.38 -10.78
C SER A 293 7.51 -0.17 -10.12
N ASP A 294 7.50 0.40 -8.92
CA ASP A 294 8.71 0.74 -8.18
C ASP A 294 9.16 -0.43 -7.28
N LEU A 295 8.50 -1.59 -7.34
CA LEU A 295 8.80 -2.77 -6.55
C LEU A 295 9.36 -3.89 -7.43
N GLU A 296 10.31 -4.65 -6.88
CA GLU A 296 10.77 -5.90 -7.49
C GLU A 296 9.67 -6.98 -7.44
N ASP A 297 9.74 -7.98 -8.33
CA ASP A 297 8.68 -9.00 -8.46
C ASP A 297 8.52 -9.87 -7.21
N ASP A 298 9.61 -10.15 -6.50
CA ASP A 298 9.59 -10.84 -5.21
C ASP A 298 8.85 -10.02 -4.14
N VAL A 299 9.04 -8.70 -4.14
CA VAL A 299 8.33 -7.78 -3.23
C VAL A 299 6.86 -7.69 -3.61
N LYS A 300 6.51 -7.64 -4.91
CA LYS A 300 5.10 -7.68 -5.35
C LYS A 300 4.41 -8.95 -4.84
N LEU A 301 5.07 -10.10 -4.92
CA LEU A 301 4.54 -11.35 -4.38
C LEU A 301 4.31 -11.27 -2.87
N MET A 302 5.23 -10.66 -2.12
CA MET A 302 5.07 -10.46 -0.67
C MET A 302 3.90 -9.55 -0.32
N ILE A 303 3.71 -8.46 -1.07
CA ILE A 303 2.57 -7.55 -0.88
C ILE A 303 1.26 -8.26 -1.25
N ALA A 304 1.23 -9.05 -2.33
CA ALA A 304 0.06 -9.83 -2.71
C ALA A 304 -0.37 -10.81 -1.60
N ARG A 305 0.59 -11.48 -0.94
CA ARG A 305 0.31 -12.35 0.22
C ARG A 305 -0.27 -11.64 1.44
N LYS A 306 -0.17 -10.31 1.51
CA LYS A 306 -0.71 -9.48 2.59
C LYS A 306 -2.04 -8.80 2.24
N LEU A 307 -2.66 -9.14 1.11
CA LEU A 307 -3.99 -8.63 0.75
C LEU A 307 -5.09 -9.07 1.73
N ASP A 308 -5.01 -10.29 2.26
CA ASP A 308 -5.95 -10.76 3.29
C ASP A 308 -5.82 -9.94 4.59
N TRP A 309 -4.58 -9.64 5.02
CA TRP A 309 -4.33 -8.71 6.14
C TRP A 309 -4.97 -7.35 5.86
N PHE A 310 -4.79 -6.81 4.67
CA PHE A 310 -5.33 -5.51 4.29
C PHE A 310 -6.86 -5.45 4.37
N LEU A 311 -7.56 -6.47 3.85
CA LEU A 311 -9.02 -6.54 4.00
C LEU A 311 -9.44 -6.68 5.45
N ASN A 312 -8.74 -7.48 6.26
CA ASN A 312 -9.04 -7.63 7.68
C ASN A 312 -8.86 -6.30 8.43
N SER A 313 -7.83 -5.52 8.11
CA SER A 313 -7.63 -4.18 8.67
C SER A 313 -8.74 -3.21 8.28
N ILE A 314 -9.33 -3.33 7.08
CA ILE A 314 -10.45 -2.50 6.64
C ILE A 314 -11.72 -2.77 7.47
N ILE A 315 -11.90 -3.96 8.04
CA ILE A 315 -13.11 -4.28 8.83
C ILE A 315 -13.16 -3.50 10.14
N ASP A 316 -12.04 -3.01 10.64
CA ASP A 316 -12.00 -2.20 11.85
C ASP A 316 -12.86 -0.92 11.73
N GLU A 317 -13.57 -0.59 12.82
CA GLU A 317 -14.55 0.51 12.83
C GLU A 317 -13.93 1.87 12.55
N GLU A 318 -12.74 2.14 13.12
CA GLU A 318 -12.04 3.41 12.91
C GLU A 318 -11.48 3.48 11.48
N VAL A 319 -11.05 2.34 10.94
CA VAL A 319 -10.51 2.24 9.58
C VAL A 319 -11.59 2.40 8.52
N TYR A 320 -12.66 1.58 8.51
CA TYR A 320 -13.68 1.71 7.45
C TYR A 320 -14.40 3.06 7.52
N SER A 321 -14.65 3.59 8.72
CA SER A 321 -15.32 4.88 8.86
C SER A 321 -14.48 6.01 8.26
N SER A 322 -13.16 5.98 8.50
CA SER A 322 -12.21 6.89 7.87
C SER A 322 -12.18 6.73 6.35
N ILE A 323 -12.11 5.49 5.84
CA ILE A 323 -12.09 5.23 4.38
C ILE A 323 -13.32 5.81 3.67
N LEU A 324 -14.49 5.72 4.30
CA LEU A 324 -15.75 6.18 3.71
C LEU A 324 -15.94 7.70 3.77
N VAL A 325 -15.42 8.37 4.79
CA VAL A 325 -15.68 9.80 5.03
C VAL A 325 -14.52 10.70 4.58
N SER A 326 -13.28 10.20 4.62
CA SER A 326 -12.08 10.99 4.38
C SER A 326 -11.80 11.24 2.90
N GLN A 327 -11.20 12.39 2.62
CA GLN A 327 -10.56 12.71 1.35
C GLN A 327 -9.07 12.89 1.57
N ILE A 328 -8.27 12.51 0.58
CA ILE A 328 -6.81 12.62 0.65
C ILE A 328 -6.28 13.35 -0.59
N PRO A 329 -5.23 14.18 -0.43
CA PRO A 329 -4.54 14.77 -1.56
C PRO A 329 -3.61 13.73 -2.19
N LEU A 330 -3.68 13.64 -3.53
CA LEU A 330 -2.91 12.74 -4.36
C LEU A 330 -2.21 13.49 -5.48
N LEU A 331 -0.99 13.06 -5.80
CA LEU A 331 -0.25 13.56 -6.95
C LEU A 331 -0.54 12.69 -8.16
N TYR A 332 -1.04 13.31 -9.22
CA TYR A 332 -1.21 12.72 -10.53
C TYR A 332 -0.24 13.33 -11.53
N VAL A 333 0.33 12.49 -12.39
CA VAL A 333 1.15 12.95 -13.51
C VAL A 333 0.26 13.04 -14.74
N SER A 334 -0.15 14.26 -15.09
CA SER A 334 -0.93 14.55 -16.30
C SER A 334 0.00 15.10 -17.37
N GLY A 335 0.55 14.23 -18.22
CA GLY A 335 1.51 14.63 -19.26
C GLY A 335 2.83 15.13 -18.67
N LYS A 336 3.11 16.43 -18.79
CA LYS A 336 4.35 17.07 -18.25
C LYS A 336 4.14 17.78 -16.92
N THR A 337 2.90 17.94 -16.46
CA THR A 337 2.57 18.65 -15.22
C THR A 337 2.19 17.64 -14.14
N VAL A 338 2.75 17.84 -12.95
CA VAL A 338 2.31 17.14 -11.74
C VAL A 338 1.19 17.97 -11.14
N GLU A 339 -0.01 17.41 -11.07
CA GLU A 339 -1.19 18.06 -10.51
C GLU A 339 -1.59 17.35 -9.21
N LEU A 340 -2.01 18.13 -8.22
CA LEU A 340 -2.47 17.61 -6.94
C LEU A 340 -4.00 17.69 -6.89
N THR A 341 -4.67 16.56 -6.67
CA THR A 341 -6.13 16.46 -6.60
C THR A 341 -6.57 15.85 -5.28
N TRP A 342 -7.72 16.31 -4.78
CA TRP A 342 -8.37 15.71 -3.61
C TRP A 342 -9.33 14.63 -4.07
N GLU A 343 -9.17 13.42 -3.54
CA GLU A 343 -10.03 12.29 -3.87
C GLU A 343 -10.54 11.59 -2.61
N PRO A 344 -11.76 11.01 -2.66
CA PRO A 344 -12.22 10.13 -1.59
C PRO A 344 -11.21 9.00 -1.35
N MET A 345 -10.90 8.72 -0.08
CA MET A 345 -9.94 7.68 0.29
C MET A 345 -10.34 6.32 -0.26
N PHE A 346 -11.64 5.99 -0.24
CA PHE A 346 -12.18 4.79 -0.87
C PHE A 346 -11.86 4.69 -2.38
N SER A 347 -12.03 5.79 -3.12
CA SER A 347 -11.71 5.82 -4.56
C SER A 347 -10.22 5.60 -4.79
N ALA A 348 -9.37 6.30 -4.04
CA ALA A 348 -7.93 6.17 -4.10
C ALA A 348 -7.46 4.73 -3.82
N LEU A 349 -8.07 4.08 -2.84
CA LEU A 349 -7.80 2.70 -2.45
C LEU A 349 -8.21 1.71 -3.54
N LEU A 350 -9.41 1.87 -4.11
CA LEU A 350 -9.87 1.04 -5.24
C LEU A 350 -8.96 1.19 -6.46
N GLN A 351 -8.54 2.41 -6.79
CA GLN A 351 -7.61 2.62 -7.89
C GLN A 351 -6.25 1.96 -7.62
N ALA A 352 -5.73 2.06 -6.39
CA ALA A 352 -4.49 1.39 -6.02
C ALA A 352 -4.58 -0.14 -6.19
N LEU A 353 -5.68 -0.78 -5.74
CA LEU A 353 -5.89 -2.21 -5.94
C LEU A 353 -5.99 -2.59 -7.43
N LYS A 354 -6.69 -1.78 -8.25
CA LYS A 354 -6.77 -2.00 -9.71
C LYS A 354 -5.40 -1.86 -10.37
N THR A 355 -4.64 -0.82 -10.03
CA THR A 355 -3.27 -0.62 -10.53
C THR A 355 -2.38 -1.81 -10.16
N PHE A 356 -2.44 -2.27 -8.91
CA PHE A 356 -1.71 -3.45 -8.47
C PHE A 356 -2.10 -4.69 -9.28
N MET A 357 -3.41 -4.95 -9.44
CA MET A 357 -3.93 -6.07 -10.20
C MET A 357 -3.41 -6.11 -11.65
N ILE A 358 -3.37 -4.96 -12.32
CA ILE A 358 -2.80 -4.85 -13.67
C ILE A 358 -1.32 -5.22 -13.66
N VAL A 359 -0.54 -4.64 -12.75
CA VAL A 359 0.92 -4.82 -12.72
C VAL A 359 1.32 -6.24 -12.34
N VAL A 360 0.57 -6.90 -11.45
CA VAL A 360 0.89 -8.27 -11.05
C VAL A 360 0.40 -9.35 -12.02
N SER A 361 -0.51 -9.02 -12.94
CA SER A 361 -1.12 -9.99 -13.88
C SER A 361 -0.12 -10.78 -14.73
N SER A 362 1.08 -10.23 -14.95
CA SER A 362 2.17 -10.87 -15.71
C SER A 362 3.28 -11.45 -14.83
N THR A 363 3.06 -11.54 -13.52
CA THR A 363 4.05 -12.00 -12.53
C THR A 363 3.53 -13.19 -11.72
N SER A 364 4.39 -13.85 -10.94
CA SER A 364 3.98 -14.92 -10.01
C SER A 364 3.03 -14.44 -8.91
N ALA A 365 2.96 -13.13 -8.64
CA ALA A 365 2.05 -12.55 -7.66
C ALA A 365 0.57 -12.62 -8.10
N TRP A 366 0.29 -12.87 -9.39
CA TRP A 366 -1.07 -13.06 -9.88
C TRP A 366 -1.79 -14.23 -9.21
N GLU A 367 -1.09 -15.33 -8.91
CA GLU A 367 -1.71 -16.50 -8.27
C GLU A 367 -2.25 -16.16 -6.88
N GLU A 368 -1.47 -15.42 -6.08
CA GLU A 368 -1.88 -14.95 -4.75
C GLU A 368 -3.04 -13.95 -4.86
N PHE A 369 -3.00 -13.03 -5.84
CA PHE A 369 -4.07 -12.06 -6.07
C PHE A 369 -5.38 -12.75 -6.51
N GLY A 370 -5.28 -13.74 -7.40
CA GLY A 370 -6.42 -14.55 -7.86
C GLY A 370 -7.03 -15.35 -6.72
N SER A 371 -6.19 -15.99 -5.88
CA SER A 371 -6.65 -16.68 -4.68
C SER A 371 -7.37 -15.73 -3.72
N PHE A 372 -6.82 -14.54 -3.50
CA PHE A 372 -7.43 -13.48 -2.71
C PHE A 372 -8.83 -13.09 -3.23
N LEU A 373 -9.00 -12.89 -4.54
CA LEU A 373 -10.30 -12.55 -5.13
C LEU A 373 -11.35 -13.66 -4.94
N VAL A 374 -10.95 -14.92 -5.09
CA VAL A 374 -11.85 -16.08 -4.96
C VAL A 374 -12.24 -16.31 -3.50
N LYS A 375 -11.27 -16.29 -2.58
CA LYS A 375 -11.52 -16.46 -1.13
C LYS A 375 -12.50 -15.43 -0.59
N ASN A 376 -12.41 -14.20 -1.08
CA ASN A 376 -13.20 -13.07 -0.60
C ASN A 376 -14.45 -12.79 -1.46
N PHE A 377 -14.82 -13.66 -2.42
CA PHE A 377 -15.94 -13.43 -3.35
C PHE A 377 -17.28 -13.18 -2.64
N LEU A 378 -17.52 -13.87 -1.52
CA LEU A 378 -18.74 -13.73 -0.71
C LEU A 378 -18.43 -13.13 0.68
N HIS A 379 -17.49 -12.18 0.74
CA HIS A 379 -17.04 -11.62 2.00
C HIS A 379 -18.22 -11.02 2.82
N PRO A 380 -18.32 -11.31 4.14
CA PRO A 380 -19.47 -10.92 4.95
C PRO A 380 -19.56 -9.40 5.21
N HIS A 381 -18.42 -8.72 5.31
CA HIS A 381 -18.38 -7.27 5.51
C HIS A 381 -18.71 -6.52 4.20
N PHE A 382 -19.67 -5.60 4.25
CA PHE A 382 -20.20 -4.91 3.07
C PHE A 382 -19.11 -4.16 2.28
N LEU A 383 -18.24 -3.41 2.96
CA LEU A 383 -17.21 -2.61 2.29
C LEU A 383 -16.22 -3.49 1.54
N CYS A 384 -15.82 -4.61 2.16
CA CYS A 384 -14.91 -5.56 1.53
C CYS A 384 -15.60 -6.28 0.37
N SER A 385 -16.89 -6.62 0.50
CA SER A 385 -17.69 -7.17 -0.61
C SER A 385 -17.76 -6.20 -1.79
N GLU A 386 -17.96 -4.90 -1.55
CA GLU A 386 -17.98 -3.88 -2.61
C GLU A 386 -16.60 -3.76 -3.28
N ILE A 387 -15.51 -3.76 -2.50
CA ILE A 387 -14.14 -3.74 -3.04
C ILE A 387 -13.89 -4.96 -3.94
N ILE A 388 -14.17 -6.16 -3.44
CA ILE A 388 -13.94 -7.39 -4.20
C ILE A 388 -14.80 -7.42 -5.46
N MET A 389 -16.08 -7.07 -5.38
CA MET A 389 -16.95 -7.05 -6.55
C MET A 389 -16.52 -6.02 -7.60
N GLU A 390 -16.06 -4.84 -7.19
CA GLU A 390 -15.52 -3.85 -8.12
C GLU A 390 -14.23 -4.33 -8.80
N LEU A 391 -13.38 -5.10 -8.10
CA LEU A 391 -12.20 -5.73 -8.72
C LEU A 391 -12.58 -6.83 -9.73
N TRP A 392 -13.56 -7.67 -9.40
CA TRP A 392 -14.09 -8.65 -10.36
C TRP A 392 -14.70 -7.97 -11.59
N CYS A 393 -15.47 -6.89 -11.38
CA CYS A 393 -16.05 -6.13 -12.49
C CYS A 393 -14.96 -5.48 -13.35
N PHE A 394 -13.92 -4.94 -12.73
CA PHE A 394 -12.76 -4.41 -13.46
C PHE A 394 -12.07 -5.49 -14.28
N LEU A 395 -11.84 -6.67 -13.69
CA LEU A 395 -11.24 -7.81 -14.39
C LEU A 395 -12.08 -8.20 -15.60
N VAL A 396 -13.40 -8.37 -15.43
CA VAL A 396 -14.31 -8.74 -16.53
C VAL A 396 -14.34 -7.70 -17.65
N ARG A 397 -14.24 -6.40 -17.33
CA ARG A 397 -14.25 -5.33 -18.34
C ARG A 397 -12.97 -5.25 -19.16
N HIS A 398 -11.84 -5.70 -18.62
CA HIS A 398 -10.51 -5.43 -19.20
C HIS A 398 -9.71 -6.68 -19.56
N ALA A 399 -10.09 -7.85 -19.07
CA ALA A 399 -9.45 -9.11 -19.40
C ALA A 399 -9.81 -9.61 -20.81
N GLU A 400 -9.02 -10.56 -21.31
CA GLU A 400 -9.30 -11.27 -22.56
C GLU A 400 -10.60 -12.09 -22.45
N LEU A 401 -11.36 -12.14 -23.55
CA LEU A 401 -12.67 -12.78 -23.60
C LEU A 401 -12.63 -14.27 -23.16
N GLU A 402 -11.56 -14.98 -23.50
CA GLU A 402 -11.38 -16.39 -23.12
C GLU A 402 -11.27 -16.56 -21.59
N LEU A 403 -10.51 -15.70 -20.93
CA LEU A 403 -10.39 -15.70 -19.47
C LEU A 403 -11.73 -15.37 -18.80
N VAL A 404 -12.43 -14.33 -19.31
CA VAL A 404 -13.75 -13.94 -18.81
C VAL A 404 -14.76 -15.09 -18.94
N ASN A 405 -14.79 -15.76 -20.09
CA ASN A 405 -15.65 -16.93 -20.30
C ASN A 405 -15.34 -18.04 -19.31
N GLY A 406 -14.06 -18.37 -19.10
CA GLY A 406 -13.62 -19.38 -18.13
C GLY A 406 -14.11 -19.07 -16.72
N ILE A 407 -13.88 -17.84 -16.25
CA ILE A 407 -14.31 -17.36 -14.92
C ILE A 407 -15.82 -17.50 -14.76
N ILE A 408 -16.60 -17.01 -15.72
CA ILE A 408 -18.06 -17.03 -15.63
C ILE A 408 -18.59 -18.48 -15.59
N VAL A 409 -18.03 -19.37 -16.41
CA VAL A 409 -18.41 -20.79 -16.41
C VAL A 409 -18.09 -21.45 -15.06
N GLU A 410 -16.92 -21.18 -14.48
CA GLU A 410 -16.54 -21.68 -13.16
C GLU A 410 -17.45 -21.15 -12.04
N LEU A 411 -17.79 -19.86 -12.06
CA LEU A 411 -18.74 -19.27 -11.12
C LEU A 411 -20.12 -19.93 -11.23
N CYS A 412 -20.61 -20.18 -12.45
CA CYS A 412 -21.85 -20.93 -12.66
C CYS A 412 -21.77 -22.38 -12.16
N ALA A 413 -20.61 -23.03 -12.28
CA ALA A 413 -20.38 -24.36 -11.72
C ALA A 413 -20.38 -24.34 -10.19
N LEU A 414 -19.75 -23.33 -9.57
CA LEU A 414 -19.79 -23.13 -8.11
C LEU A 414 -21.21 -22.85 -7.61
N MET A 415 -22.02 -22.08 -8.35
CA MET A 415 -23.42 -21.86 -8.03
C MET A 415 -24.21 -23.17 -7.96
N LYS A 416 -23.93 -24.14 -8.84
CA LYS A 416 -24.56 -25.47 -8.81
C LYS A 416 -24.26 -26.19 -7.49
N LEU A 417 -23.04 -26.06 -6.95
CA LEU A 417 -22.64 -26.73 -5.70
C LEU A 417 -23.36 -26.19 -4.46
N VAL A 418 -23.73 -24.91 -4.45
CA VAL A 418 -24.42 -24.26 -3.32
C VAL A 418 -25.95 -24.23 -3.50
N SER A 419 -26.46 -24.80 -4.59
CA SER A 419 -27.87 -24.74 -4.92
C SER A 419 -28.72 -25.72 -4.10
N SER A 420 -29.79 -25.19 -3.50
CA SER A 420 -30.84 -25.96 -2.84
C SER A 420 -32.18 -25.25 -3.04
N PRO A 421 -33.31 -25.96 -3.12
CA PRO A 421 -34.63 -25.35 -3.30
C PRO A 421 -34.94 -24.24 -2.28
N GLU A 422 -34.58 -24.46 -1.01
CA GLU A 422 -34.81 -23.50 0.08
C GLU A 422 -33.97 -22.23 -0.07
N SER A 423 -32.74 -22.36 -0.58
CA SER A 423 -31.80 -21.23 -0.67
C SER A 423 -32.25 -20.13 -1.62
N VAL A 424 -33.09 -20.43 -2.61
CA VAL A 424 -33.60 -19.43 -3.59
C VAL A 424 -34.46 -18.37 -2.90
N PHE A 425 -35.20 -18.76 -1.86
CA PHE A 425 -36.13 -17.88 -1.16
C PHE A 425 -35.47 -17.04 -0.06
N VAL A 426 -34.22 -17.35 0.30
CA VAL A 426 -33.45 -16.62 1.32
C VAL A 426 -32.50 -15.66 0.62
N PRO A 427 -32.74 -14.33 0.62
CA PRO A 427 -31.93 -13.36 -0.13
C PRO A 427 -30.44 -13.38 0.22
N ASP A 428 -30.10 -13.69 1.47
CA ASP A 428 -28.72 -13.72 1.95
C ASP A 428 -28.04 -15.10 1.83
N SER A 429 -28.70 -16.07 1.19
CA SER A 429 -28.12 -17.40 0.96
C SER A 429 -26.91 -17.30 0.03
N SER A 430 -25.98 -18.27 0.15
CA SER A 430 -24.82 -18.34 -0.74
C SER A 430 -25.25 -18.41 -2.21
N LEU A 431 -26.34 -19.12 -2.53
CA LEU A 431 -26.88 -19.18 -3.89
C LEU A 431 -27.32 -17.80 -4.38
N ARG A 432 -28.12 -17.06 -3.61
CA ARG A 432 -28.64 -15.74 -4.01
C ARG A 432 -27.54 -14.70 -4.10
N LYS A 433 -26.57 -14.72 -3.18
CA LYS A 433 -25.38 -13.85 -3.24
C LYS A 433 -24.53 -14.14 -4.49
N MET A 434 -24.26 -15.42 -4.79
CA MET A 434 -23.54 -15.77 -6.01
C MET A 434 -24.31 -15.41 -7.28
N ALA A 435 -25.62 -15.65 -7.32
CA ALA A 435 -26.47 -15.25 -8.44
C ALA A 435 -26.41 -13.74 -8.68
N LYS A 436 -26.49 -12.93 -7.62
CA LYS A 436 -26.33 -11.48 -7.67
C LYS A 436 -24.98 -11.06 -8.25
N SER A 437 -23.90 -11.64 -7.75
CA SER A 437 -22.55 -11.35 -8.24
C SER A 437 -22.39 -11.74 -9.72
N VAL A 438 -22.88 -12.91 -10.13
CA VAL A 438 -22.84 -13.35 -11.54
C VAL A 438 -23.68 -12.42 -12.43
N CYS A 439 -24.90 -12.06 -12.03
CA CYS A 439 -25.73 -11.11 -12.78
C CYS A 439 -25.04 -9.75 -12.96
N LEU A 440 -24.37 -9.25 -11.90
CA LEU A 440 -23.59 -8.02 -11.98
C LEU A 440 -22.43 -8.14 -12.98
N LEU A 441 -21.67 -9.24 -12.95
CA LEU A 441 -20.56 -9.45 -13.90
C LEU A 441 -21.07 -9.56 -15.34
N LEU A 442 -22.17 -10.29 -15.55
CA LEU A 442 -22.78 -10.45 -16.88
C LEU A 442 -23.24 -9.12 -17.49
N SER A 443 -23.57 -8.12 -16.67
CA SER A 443 -23.93 -6.78 -17.16
C SER A 443 -22.78 -6.07 -17.89
N PHE A 444 -21.53 -6.52 -17.69
CA PHE A 444 -20.33 -6.03 -18.37
C PHE A 444 -19.82 -6.96 -19.47
N CYS A 445 -20.45 -8.12 -19.67
CA CYS A 445 -20.04 -9.11 -20.65
C CYS A 445 -20.67 -8.88 -22.03
N SER A 446 -20.11 -9.53 -23.07
CA SER A 446 -20.73 -9.57 -24.39
C SER A 446 -21.96 -10.48 -24.42
N THR A 447 -22.84 -10.25 -25.40
CA THR A 447 -24.05 -11.06 -25.64
C THR A 447 -23.75 -12.57 -25.70
N SER A 448 -22.62 -12.97 -26.29
CA SER A 448 -22.26 -14.40 -26.39
C SER A 448 -22.03 -15.06 -25.03
N VAL A 449 -21.46 -14.35 -24.04
CA VAL A 449 -21.23 -14.89 -22.70
C VAL A 449 -22.56 -15.03 -21.96
N VAL A 450 -23.43 -14.02 -22.07
CA VAL A 450 -24.76 -14.04 -21.45
C VAL A 450 -25.59 -15.21 -22.02
N GLU A 451 -25.52 -15.43 -23.33
CA GLU A 451 -26.18 -16.56 -23.99
C GLU A 451 -25.58 -17.91 -23.59
N CYS A 452 -24.26 -17.99 -23.39
CA CYS A 452 -23.61 -19.19 -22.85
C CYS A 452 -24.12 -19.53 -21.46
N VAL A 453 -24.20 -18.55 -20.55
CA VAL A 453 -24.76 -18.77 -19.21
C VAL A 453 -26.22 -19.19 -19.28
N TYR A 454 -27.03 -18.47 -20.07
CA TYR A 454 -28.44 -18.80 -20.32
C TYR A 454 -28.57 -20.26 -20.78
N GLY A 455 -27.81 -20.67 -21.80
CA GLY A 455 -27.79 -22.05 -22.30
C GLY A 455 -27.29 -23.08 -21.28
N SER A 456 -26.31 -22.73 -20.45
CA SER A 456 -25.71 -23.66 -19.46
C SER A 456 -26.58 -23.90 -18.22
N VAL A 457 -27.45 -22.95 -17.89
CA VAL A 457 -28.38 -23.01 -16.75
C VAL A 457 -29.73 -23.58 -17.18
N ILE A 458 -30.13 -23.36 -18.44
CA ILE A 458 -31.46 -23.70 -18.96
C ILE A 458 -31.42 -24.93 -19.89
N GLY A 459 -30.25 -25.32 -20.38
CA GLY A 459 -30.07 -26.35 -21.39
C GLY A 459 -30.65 -27.70 -20.98
N ASP A 460 -31.58 -28.19 -21.81
CA ASP A 460 -32.32 -29.47 -21.94
C ASP A 460 -32.66 -30.36 -20.72
N ASP A 461 -31.99 -30.24 -19.58
CA ASP A 461 -32.33 -30.97 -18.38
C ASP A 461 -33.43 -30.24 -17.62
N ARG A 462 -34.63 -30.84 -17.63
CA ARG A 462 -35.74 -30.57 -16.68
C ARG A 462 -35.38 -30.94 -15.23
N SER A 463 -34.11 -30.84 -14.85
CA SER A 463 -33.65 -31.13 -13.50
C SER A 463 -34.17 -30.06 -12.54
N GLN A 464 -34.48 -30.45 -11.31
CA GLN A 464 -34.89 -29.49 -10.26
C GLN A 464 -33.79 -28.44 -9.99
N LEU A 465 -32.52 -28.79 -10.20
CA LEU A 465 -31.40 -27.88 -9.98
C LEU A 465 -31.33 -26.77 -11.05
N SER A 466 -31.67 -27.07 -12.31
CA SER A 466 -31.67 -26.06 -13.38
C SER A 466 -32.76 -25.01 -13.17
N SER A 467 -33.96 -25.41 -12.69
CA SER A 467 -35.04 -24.47 -12.37
C SER A 467 -34.73 -23.60 -11.16
N VAL A 468 -34.10 -24.15 -10.13
CA VAL A 468 -33.61 -23.43 -8.93
C VAL A 468 -32.57 -22.36 -9.31
N LEU A 469 -31.57 -22.73 -10.11
CA LEU A 469 -30.52 -21.81 -10.56
C LEU A 469 -31.06 -20.70 -11.47
N TYR A 470 -31.92 -21.07 -12.41
CA TYR A 470 -32.57 -20.11 -13.32
C TYR A 470 -33.40 -19.10 -12.53
N SER A 471 -34.19 -19.57 -11.57
CA SER A 471 -35.00 -18.70 -10.71
C SER A 471 -34.15 -17.76 -9.85
N ALA A 472 -33.04 -18.25 -9.28
CA ALA A 472 -32.12 -17.42 -8.51
C ALA A 472 -31.50 -16.30 -9.35
N LEU A 473 -31.08 -16.60 -10.59
CA LEU A 473 -30.55 -15.59 -11.51
C LEU A 473 -31.60 -14.54 -11.88
N LEU A 474 -32.83 -14.95 -12.20
CA LEU A 474 -33.92 -14.03 -12.52
C LEU A 474 -34.25 -13.11 -11.33
N LEU A 475 -34.34 -13.67 -10.12
CA LEU A 475 -34.60 -12.92 -8.88
C LEU A 475 -33.53 -11.86 -8.60
N GLU A 476 -32.29 -12.10 -9.02
CA GLU A 476 -31.17 -11.18 -8.86
C GLU A 476 -30.89 -10.32 -10.10
N GLY A 477 -31.83 -10.27 -11.05
CA GLY A 477 -31.78 -9.32 -12.17
C GLY A 477 -30.91 -9.76 -13.34
N PHE A 478 -30.97 -11.05 -13.71
CA PHE A 478 -30.31 -11.55 -14.91
C PHE A 478 -30.57 -10.65 -16.15
N PRO A 479 -29.54 -10.27 -16.93
CA PRO A 479 -29.67 -9.27 -17.98
C PRO A 479 -30.31 -9.83 -19.27
N LEU A 480 -31.62 -10.09 -19.23
CA LEU A 480 -32.41 -10.59 -20.37
C LEU A 480 -32.36 -9.65 -21.60
N ASN A 481 -32.09 -8.37 -21.38
CA ASN A 481 -31.93 -7.35 -22.41
C ASN A 481 -30.62 -7.48 -23.21
N LEU A 482 -29.62 -8.22 -22.70
CA LEU A 482 -28.36 -8.48 -23.40
C LEU A 482 -28.41 -9.73 -24.29
N LEU A 483 -29.44 -10.57 -24.14
CA LEU A 483 -29.70 -11.71 -25.03
C LEU A 483 -30.07 -11.23 -26.44
N SER A 484 -29.72 -12.02 -27.46
CA SER A 484 -30.22 -11.81 -28.82
C SER A 484 -31.74 -11.84 -28.88
N LYS A 485 -32.32 -11.23 -29.92
CA LYS A 485 -33.77 -11.13 -30.10
C LYS A 485 -34.46 -12.50 -30.06
N ASN A 486 -33.84 -13.52 -30.66
CA ASN A 486 -34.37 -14.89 -30.66
C ASN A 486 -34.35 -15.52 -29.27
N MET A 487 -33.19 -15.48 -28.58
CA MET A 487 -33.07 -16.05 -27.23
C MET A 487 -33.94 -15.33 -26.22
N ARG A 488 -34.11 -14.01 -26.35
CA ARG A 488 -35.04 -13.24 -25.52
C ARG A 488 -36.49 -13.66 -25.72
N SER A 489 -36.91 -13.97 -26.95
CA SER A 489 -38.26 -14.49 -27.22
C SER A 489 -38.48 -15.83 -26.54
N ILE A 490 -37.50 -16.75 -26.68
CA ILE A 490 -37.53 -18.07 -26.05
C ILE A 490 -37.61 -17.95 -24.53
N ALA A 491 -36.80 -17.07 -23.93
CA ALA A 491 -36.82 -16.82 -22.48
C ALA A 491 -38.20 -16.34 -22.00
N LYS A 492 -38.82 -15.40 -22.73
CA LYS A 492 -40.15 -14.88 -22.41
C LYS A 492 -41.23 -15.96 -22.49
N GLU A 493 -41.23 -16.74 -23.58
CA GLU A 493 -42.18 -17.84 -23.77
C GLU A 493 -42.03 -18.88 -22.65
N LYS A 494 -40.79 -19.21 -22.26
CA LYS A 494 -40.52 -20.13 -21.15
C LYS A 494 -41.05 -19.61 -19.81
N ILE A 495 -40.73 -18.37 -19.43
CA ILE A 495 -41.22 -17.77 -18.17
C ILE A 495 -42.75 -17.78 -18.10
N ILE A 496 -43.41 -17.45 -19.21
CA ILE A 496 -44.88 -17.46 -19.31
C ILE A 496 -45.43 -18.89 -19.23
N SER A 497 -44.83 -19.83 -19.95
CA SER A 497 -45.23 -21.24 -19.95
C SER A 497 -45.07 -21.88 -18.57
N ASP A 498 -43.97 -21.62 -17.87
CA ASP A 498 -43.69 -22.15 -16.53
C ASP A 498 -44.70 -21.59 -15.51
N TYR A 499 -45.10 -20.32 -15.66
CA TYR A 499 -46.13 -19.70 -14.82
C TYR A 499 -47.53 -20.28 -15.05
N PHE A 500 -47.95 -20.44 -16.31
CA PHE A 500 -49.25 -21.05 -16.61
C PHE A 500 -49.27 -22.53 -16.19
N GLY A 501 -48.19 -23.28 -16.40
CA GLY A 501 -48.05 -24.65 -15.90
C GLY A 501 -48.13 -24.75 -14.37
N PHE A 502 -47.61 -23.76 -13.65
CA PHE A 502 -47.78 -23.66 -12.20
C PHE A 502 -49.23 -23.39 -11.78
N ILE A 503 -49.93 -22.48 -12.46
CA ILE A 503 -51.37 -22.22 -12.20
C ILE A 503 -52.20 -23.47 -12.48
N ASP A 504 -51.96 -24.14 -13.61
CA ASP A 504 -52.74 -25.30 -14.04
C ASP A 504 -52.52 -26.53 -13.14
N SER A 505 -51.38 -26.60 -12.45
CA SER A 505 -51.06 -27.66 -11.48
C SER A 505 -51.49 -27.33 -10.05
N PHE A 506 -52.09 -26.16 -9.82
CA PHE A 506 -52.56 -25.70 -8.52
C PHE A 506 -53.89 -26.38 -8.15
N ASP A 507 -53.83 -27.51 -7.44
CA ASP A 507 -55.00 -28.23 -6.91
C ASP A 507 -55.03 -28.15 -5.37
N ASP A 508 -56.22 -27.95 -4.77
CA ASP A 508 -56.43 -27.63 -3.34
C ASP A 508 -55.81 -28.66 -2.35
N LYS A 509 -55.42 -29.84 -2.83
CA LYS A 509 -54.78 -30.91 -2.05
C LYS A 509 -53.28 -30.72 -1.79
N LEU A 510 -52.60 -29.83 -2.52
CA LEU A 510 -51.14 -29.63 -2.42
C LEU A 510 -50.71 -28.72 -1.26
N LEU A 511 -51.65 -28.04 -0.59
CA LEU A 511 -51.41 -27.16 0.58
C LEU A 511 -50.86 -27.90 1.83
N THR A 512 -50.85 -29.24 1.82
CA THR A 512 -50.37 -30.07 2.94
C THR A 512 -48.92 -30.52 2.81
N VAL A 513 -48.29 -30.33 1.65
CA VAL A 513 -46.87 -30.61 1.44
C VAL A 513 -46.14 -29.28 1.42
N SER A 514 -45.41 -29.00 2.50
CA SER A 514 -44.43 -27.91 2.56
C SER A 514 -43.25 -28.22 1.61
N SER A 515 -43.50 -28.25 0.30
CA SER A 515 -42.41 -28.28 -0.67
C SER A 515 -41.88 -26.86 -0.78
N SER A 516 -40.59 -26.71 -0.50
CA SER A 516 -39.81 -25.49 -0.69
C SER A 516 -39.79 -24.99 -2.13
N GLU A 517 -40.51 -25.63 -3.06
CA GLU A 517 -40.57 -25.35 -4.50
C GLU A 517 -41.82 -24.53 -4.89
N PHE A 518 -42.75 -24.31 -3.95
CA PHE A 518 -44.03 -23.67 -4.24
C PHE A 518 -43.84 -22.17 -4.55
N GLY A 519 -44.08 -21.80 -5.81
CA GLY A 519 -44.09 -20.40 -6.26
C GLY A 519 -42.86 -19.92 -7.03
N LEU A 520 -41.83 -20.75 -7.28
CA LEU A 520 -40.67 -20.37 -8.11
C LEU A 520 -41.06 -19.70 -9.44
N PRO A 521 -42.03 -20.23 -10.23
CA PRO A 521 -42.46 -19.59 -11.47
C PRO A 521 -43.13 -18.22 -11.28
N VAL A 522 -43.80 -18.00 -10.13
CA VAL A 522 -44.41 -16.71 -9.77
C VAL A 522 -43.32 -15.68 -9.48
N PHE A 523 -42.32 -16.06 -8.68
CA PHE A 523 -41.18 -15.20 -8.38
C PHE A 523 -40.36 -14.86 -9.62
N ALA A 524 -40.07 -15.86 -10.46
CA ALA A 524 -39.38 -15.68 -11.74
C ALA A 524 -40.10 -14.69 -12.67
N LEU A 525 -41.42 -14.84 -12.83
CA LEU A 525 -42.24 -13.90 -13.61
C LEU A 525 -42.19 -12.50 -13.00
N SER A 526 -42.40 -12.36 -11.69
CA SER A 526 -42.42 -11.06 -11.02
C SER A 526 -41.09 -10.30 -11.16
N ALA A 527 -39.96 -11.00 -11.07
CA ALA A 527 -38.64 -10.41 -11.23
C ALA A 527 -38.38 -9.99 -12.69
N SER A 528 -38.82 -10.81 -13.65
CA SER A 528 -38.66 -10.55 -15.09
C SER A 528 -39.53 -9.41 -15.63
N LEU A 529 -40.57 -8.98 -14.90
CA LEU A 529 -41.37 -7.80 -15.26
C LEU A 529 -40.63 -6.48 -15.04
N ARG A 530 -39.55 -6.49 -14.24
CA ARG A 530 -38.74 -5.30 -13.93
C ARG A 530 -37.58 -5.10 -14.92
N SER A 531 -37.27 -6.11 -15.72
CA SER A 531 -36.22 -6.15 -16.76
C SER A 531 -36.80 -5.94 -18.16
#